data_AF-A0A314URR5-F1
#
_entry.id   AF-A0A314URR5-F1
#
_cell.length_a   1.000
_cell.length_b   1.000
_cell.length_c   1.000
_cell.angle_alpha   90.00
_cell.angle_beta   90.00
_cell.angle_gamma   90.00
#
_symmetry.space_group_name_H-M   'P 1'
#
loop_
_entity.id
_entity.type
_entity.pdbx_description
1 polymer ?
#
loop_
_entity_poly.entity_id
_entity_poly.type
_entity_poly.pdbx_seq_one_letter_code
_entity_poly.pdbx_strand_id
1 'polypeptide(L)'
;MDTHILGFKIPGPSIPVIPLLFMFFLIPIYERIFVPIARKFTGIPTGIRHLQRIAVGLVLSVISMAVAALIETRRKSVAIEHNMVDSIEPLPMSVFWLGLQYAIFGAADMFTLVGLLEFFYAESAAGMKSLSTAISWCSIAFGYFLSSWWWRWSIKSAEAYLLCASWYKYKKVEVFKQCDLNGKVELVQA
;
A
#
# COMPACT_ATOMS: atom_id res chain seq x y z
N MET A 1 -16.46 -7.38 0.73
CA MET A 1 -15.63 -8.59 0.67
C MET A 1 -16.35 -9.61 1.49
N ASP A 2 -16.57 -10.79 0.92
CA ASP A 2 -17.32 -11.84 1.59
C ASP A 2 -16.51 -12.32 2.79
N THR A 3 -17.04 -12.07 3.98
CA THR A 3 -16.46 -12.55 5.24
C THR A 3 -16.93 -13.95 5.61
N HIS A 4 -17.62 -14.65 4.68
CA HIS A 4 -18.04 -16.04 4.86
C HIS A 4 -16.94 -16.98 4.36
N ILE A 5 -16.19 -17.55 5.28
CA ILE A 5 -15.26 -18.65 5.00
C ILE A 5 -15.84 -19.89 5.69
N LEU A 6 -16.14 -20.95 4.93
CA LEU A 6 -16.61 -22.24 5.46
C LEU A 6 -17.85 -22.14 6.38
N GLY A 7 -18.78 -21.21 6.10
CA GLY A 7 -20.04 -21.06 6.85
C GLY A 7 -19.97 -20.20 8.11
N PHE A 8 -18.81 -19.63 8.46
CA PHE A 8 -18.66 -18.71 9.58
C PHE A 8 -18.54 -17.26 9.11
N LYS A 9 -19.37 -16.36 9.69
CA LYS A 9 -19.33 -14.91 9.46
C LYS A 9 -18.17 -14.31 10.26
N ILE A 10 -17.08 -13.98 9.59
CA ILE A 10 -15.92 -13.35 10.20
C ILE A 10 -16.25 -11.88 10.50
N PRO A 11 -16.16 -11.41 11.75
CA PRO A 11 -16.41 -10.01 12.07
C PRO A 11 -15.30 -9.13 11.44
N GLY A 12 -15.66 -7.92 11.00
CA GLY A 12 -14.74 -6.99 10.31
C GLY A 12 -13.36 -6.80 10.98
N PRO A 13 -13.22 -6.80 12.32
CA PRO A 13 -11.93 -6.74 13.00
C PRO A 13 -11.00 -7.94 12.78
N SER A 14 -11.52 -9.09 12.32
CA SER A 14 -10.74 -10.33 12.12
C SER A 14 -10.23 -10.50 10.69
N ILE A 15 -10.57 -9.57 9.77
CA ILE A 15 -10.03 -9.52 8.40
C ILE A 15 -8.49 -9.56 8.35
N PRO A 16 -7.71 -8.85 9.21
CA PRO A 16 -6.24 -8.91 9.15
C PRO A 16 -5.65 -10.27 9.56
N VAL A 17 -6.42 -11.15 10.21
CA VAL A 17 -5.94 -12.48 10.64
C VAL A 17 -5.68 -13.39 9.45
N ILE A 18 -6.48 -13.29 8.37
CA ILE A 18 -6.35 -14.12 7.17
C ILE A 18 -5.00 -13.88 6.46
N PRO A 19 -4.61 -12.63 6.15
CA PRO A 19 -3.27 -12.32 5.66
C PRO A 19 -2.15 -12.77 6.62
N LEU A 20 -2.36 -12.64 7.93
CA LEU A 20 -1.37 -13.02 8.94
C LEU A 20 -1.08 -14.51 8.93
N LEU A 21 -2.13 -15.35 8.84
CA LEU A 21 -1.98 -16.80 8.67
C LEU A 21 -1.26 -17.13 7.36
N PHE A 22 -1.63 -16.46 6.28
CA PHE A 22 -1.00 -16.66 4.98
C PHE A 22 0.49 -16.31 5.02
N MET A 23 0.85 -15.21 5.68
CA MET A 23 2.24 -14.81 5.93
C MET A 23 2.98 -15.86 6.78
N PHE A 24 2.33 -16.40 7.82
CA PHE A 24 2.89 -17.43 8.69
C PHE A 24 3.22 -18.72 7.93
N PHE A 25 2.42 -19.11 6.93
CA PHE A 25 2.71 -20.23 6.04
C PHE A 25 3.76 -19.88 4.97
N LEU A 26 3.79 -18.64 4.51
CA LEU A 26 4.72 -18.20 3.48
C LEU A 26 6.16 -18.08 4.00
N ILE A 27 6.35 -17.69 5.26
CA ILE A 27 7.67 -17.58 5.91
C ILE A 27 8.49 -18.88 5.83
N PRO A 28 8.01 -20.06 6.28
CA PRO A 28 8.77 -21.29 6.18
C PRO A 28 8.98 -21.75 4.74
N ILE A 29 8.05 -21.46 3.83
CA ILE A 29 8.20 -21.73 2.39
C ILE A 29 9.33 -20.85 1.81
N TYR A 30 9.33 -19.57 2.18
CA TYR A 30 10.35 -18.61 1.78
C TYR A 30 11.73 -18.98 2.34
N GLU A 31 11.85 -19.30 3.61
CA GLU A 31 13.11 -19.73 4.21
C GLU A 31 13.62 -21.05 3.61
N ARG A 32 12.71 -21.97 3.25
CA ARG A 32 13.09 -23.29 2.74
C ARG A 32 13.36 -23.33 1.25
N ILE A 33 12.75 -22.44 0.47
CA ILE A 33 12.87 -22.40 -1.00
C ILE A 33 13.76 -21.24 -1.43
N PHE A 34 13.57 -20.05 -0.87
CA PHE A 34 14.30 -18.86 -1.31
C PHE A 34 15.74 -18.84 -0.81
N VAL A 35 16.01 -19.26 0.44
CA VAL A 35 17.38 -19.32 0.98
C VAL A 35 18.29 -20.24 0.14
N PRO A 36 17.91 -21.48 -0.24
CA PRO A 36 18.76 -22.30 -1.10
C PRO A 36 18.83 -21.78 -2.54
N ILE A 37 17.77 -21.16 -3.08
CA ILE A 37 17.82 -20.55 -4.42
C ILE A 37 18.76 -19.35 -4.43
N ALA A 38 18.68 -18.46 -3.44
CA ALA A 38 19.61 -17.34 -3.29
C ALA A 38 21.06 -17.83 -3.16
N ARG A 39 21.28 -18.91 -2.40
CA ARG A 39 22.60 -19.55 -2.25
C ARG A 39 23.10 -20.19 -3.56
N LYS A 40 22.19 -20.76 -4.36
CA LYS A 40 22.49 -21.46 -5.62
C LYS A 40 22.70 -20.51 -6.80
N PHE A 41 21.99 -19.38 -6.83
CA PHE A 41 22.10 -18.38 -7.89
C PHE A 41 23.36 -17.51 -7.76
N THR A 42 23.91 -17.40 -6.54
CA THR A 42 24.97 -16.42 -6.25
C THR A 42 26.34 -17.04 -6.02
N GLY A 43 26.43 -18.32 -5.63
CA GLY A 43 27.68 -19.09 -5.68
C GLY A 43 28.86 -18.56 -4.84
N ILE A 44 28.65 -17.58 -3.96
CA ILE A 44 29.68 -16.90 -3.17
C ILE A 44 29.34 -17.06 -1.68
N PRO A 45 30.29 -17.32 -0.76
CA PRO A 45 30.03 -17.49 0.68
C PRO A 45 29.44 -16.23 1.36
N THR A 46 29.57 -15.06 0.72
CA THR A 46 28.96 -13.76 1.05
C THR A 46 27.87 -13.32 0.06
N GLY A 47 27.56 -14.15 -0.95
CA GLY A 47 26.34 -14.12 -1.78
C GLY A 47 26.14 -12.92 -2.71
N ILE A 48 25.64 -11.81 -2.19
CA ILE A 48 25.10 -10.64 -2.92
C ILE A 48 25.62 -9.38 -2.19
N ARG A 49 25.96 -8.29 -2.88
CA ARG A 49 26.20 -7.01 -2.18
C ARG A 49 24.95 -6.70 -1.35
N HIS A 50 25.04 -6.53 -0.03
CA HIS A 50 23.86 -6.33 0.84
C HIS A 50 22.84 -5.32 0.28
N LEU A 51 23.35 -4.27 -0.39
CA LEU A 51 22.57 -3.27 -1.13
C LEU A 51 21.68 -3.82 -2.26
N GLN A 52 22.12 -4.81 -3.03
CA GLN A 52 21.30 -5.43 -4.09
C GLN A 52 20.13 -6.24 -3.51
N ARG A 53 20.33 -6.90 -2.36
CA ARG A 53 19.26 -7.61 -1.66
C ARG A 53 18.18 -6.64 -1.17
N ILE A 54 18.60 -5.50 -0.62
CA ILE A 54 17.71 -4.40 -0.23
C ILE A 54 16.96 -3.86 -1.46
N ALA A 55 17.65 -3.65 -2.58
CA ALA A 55 17.04 -3.15 -3.81
C ALA A 55 15.96 -4.10 -4.37
N VAL A 56 16.20 -5.41 -4.35
CA VAL A 56 15.20 -6.41 -4.75
C VAL A 56 13.96 -6.34 -3.87
N GLY A 57 14.14 -6.25 -2.54
CA GLY A 57 13.02 -6.08 -1.62
C GLY A 57 12.20 -4.81 -1.90
N LEU A 58 12.87 -3.68 -2.17
CA LEU A 58 12.19 -2.43 -2.52
C LEU A 58 11.41 -2.53 -3.84
N VAL A 59 11.95 -3.18 -4.86
CA VAL A 59 11.25 -3.41 -6.14
C VAL A 59 10.03 -4.31 -5.93
N LEU A 60 10.15 -5.37 -5.13
CA LEU A 60 9.00 -6.22 -4.77
C LEU A 60 7.92 -5.43 -4.01
N SER A 61 8.29 -4.49 -3.14
CA SER A 61 7.33 -3.62 -2.44
C SER A 61 6.53 -2.75 -3.42
N VAL A 62 7.18 -2.21 -4.46
CA VAL A 62 6.50 -1.44 -5.51
C VAL A 62 5.53 -2.33 -6.30
N ILE A 63 5.95 -3.54 -6.67
CA ILE A 63 5.10 -4.52 -7.36
C ILE A 63 3.89 -4.88 -6.48
N SER A 64 4.10 -5.12 -5.19
CA SER A 64 3.03 -5.40 -4.25
C SER A 64 2.01 -4.26 -4.18
N MET A 65 2.48 -3.01 -4.17
CA MET A 65 1.58 -1.85 -4.15
C MET A 65 0.82 -1.67 -5.49
N ALA A 66 1.44 -2.03 -6.62
CA ALA A 66 0.77 -2.04 -7.92
C ALA A 66 -0.35 -3.11 -7.96
N VAL A 67 -0.08 -4.31 -7.44
CA VAL A 67 -1.10 -5.37 -7.30
C VAL A 67 -2.25 -4.90 -6.39
N ALA A 68 -1.93 -4.22 -5.28
CA ALA A 68 -2.92 -3.61 -4.38
C ALA A 68 -3.85 -2.64 -5.11
N ALA A 69 -3.27 -1.74 -5.90
CA ALA A 69 -4.01 -0.75 -6.68
C ALA A 69 -4.92 -1.41 -7.73
N LEU A 70 -4.47 -2.48 -8.37
CA LEU A 70 -5.28 -3.25 -9.31
C LEU A 70 -6.46 -3.93 -8.62
N ILE A 71 -6.23 -4.58 -7.47
CA ILE A 71 -7.29 -5.22 -6.68
C ILE A 71 -8.31 -4.19 -6.22
N GLU A 72 -7.86 -3.02 -5.76
CA GLU A 72 -8.75 -1.95 -5.31
C GLU A 72 -9.54 -1.33 -6.47
N THR A 73 -8.93 -1.21 -7.66
CA THR A 73 -9.63 -0.77 -8.87
C THR A 73 -10.71 -1.76 -9.28
N ARG A 74 -10.42 -3.07 -9.22
CA ARG A 74 -11.42 -4.13 -9.44
C ARG A 74 -12.52 -4.08 -8.38
N ARG A 75 -12.18 -3.86 -7.11
CA ARG A 75 -13.15 -3.66 -6.01
C ARG A 75 -14.11 -2.51 -6.32
N LYS A 76 -13.56 -1.38 -6.77
CA LYS A 76 -14.34 -0.19 -7.09
C LYS A 76 -15.24 -0.41 -8.31
N SER A 77 -14.77 -1.09 -9.35
CA SER A 77 -15.59 -1.42 -10.54
C SER A 77 -16.78 -2.30 -10.17
N VAL A 78 -16.54 -3.36 -9.40
CA VAL A 78 -17.59 -4.30 -8.94
C VAL A 78 -18.60 -3.58 -8.02
N ALA A 79 -18.14 -2.64 -7.17
CA ALA A 79 -19.04 -1.83 -6.34
C ALA A 79 -20.00 -0.96 -7.17
N ILE A 80 -19.50 -0.38 -8.27
CA ILE A 80 -20.26 0.49 -9.17
C ILE A 80 -21.25 -0.34 -10.01
N GLU A 81 -20.82 -1.47 -10.56
CA GLU A 81 -21.65 -2.35 -11.40
C GLU A 81 -22.84 -2.94 -10.64
N HIS A 82 -22.69 -3.22 -9.34
CA HIS A 82 -23.76 -3.72 -8.50
C HIS A 82 -24.62 -2.62 -7.84
N ASN A 83 -24.40 -1.33 -8.14
CA ASN A 83 -25.07 -0.18 -7.49
C ASN A 83 -25.06 -0.23 -5.95
N MET A 84 -24.07 -0.91 -5.36
CA MET A 84 -23.92 -1.07 -3.91
C MET A 84 -22.92 -0.06 -3.34
N VAL A 85 -22.99 1.20 -3.80
CA VAL A 85 -22.09 2.27 -3.32
C VAL A 85 -22.39 2.60 -1.85
N ASP A 86 -23.64 2.42 -1.41
CA ASP A 86 -24.14 2.69 -0.05
C ASP A 86 -24.69 1.44 0.68
N SER A 87 -24.59 0.23 0.10
CA SER A 87 -25.13 -0.98 0.73
C SER A 87 -24.11 -1.66 1.65
N ILE A 88 -24.56 -2.07 2.85
CA ILE A 88 -23.79 -2.79 3.88
C ILE A 88 -23.58 -4.27 3.49
N GLU A 89 -24.05 -4.66 2.31
CA GLU A 89 -23.93 -6.04 1.82
C GLU A 89 -22.48 -6.38 1.41
N PRO A 90 -22.01 -7.59 1.75
CA PRO A 90 -20.65 -7.97 1.45
C PRO A 90 -20.48 -8.08 -0.07
N LEU A 91 -19.59 -7.24 -0.63
CA LEU A 91 -19.19 -7.43 -2.04
C LEU A 91 -18.68 -8.86 -2.25
N PRO A 92 -19.10 -9.55 -3.32
CA PRO A 92 -18.72 -10.93 -3.63
C PRO A 92 -17.28 -11.00 -4.16
N MET A 93 -16.33 -10.57 -3.34
CA MET A 93 -14.91 -10.74 -3.58
C MET A 93 -14.29 -11.48 -2.42
N SER A 94 -13.60 -12.54 -2.79
CA SER A 94 -12.87 -13.43 -1.91
C SER A 94 -11.74 -12.68 -1.19
N VAL A 95 -11.69 -12.79 0.15
CA VAL A 95 -10.63 -12.21 1.00
C VAL A 95 -9.25 -12.78 0.66
N PHE A 96 -9.21 -13.91 -0.06
CA PHE A 96 -7.97 -14.51 -0.58
C PHE A 96 -7.17 -13.58 -1.50
N TRP A 97 -7.81 -12.63 -2.20
CA TRP A 97 -7.09 -11.63 -3.03
C TRP A 97 -6.23 -10.68 -2.19
N LEU A 98 -6.70 -10.30 -0.99
CA LEU A 98 -5.88 -9.54 -0.04
C LEU A 98 -4.70 -10.38 0.45
N GLY A 99 -4.95 -11.66 0.74
CA GLY A 99 -3.90 -12.60 1.15
C GLY A 99 -2.74 -12.68 0.15
N LEU A 100 -3.05 -12.69 -1.15
CA LEU A 100 -2.03 -12.74 -2.20
C LEU A 100 -1.15 -11.48 -2.24
N GLN A 101 -1.74 -10.29 -2.11
CA GLN A 101 -0.97 -9.04 -2.02
C GLN A 101 -0.08 -9.03 -0.77
N TYR A 102 -0.62 -9.42 0.38
CA TYR A 102 0.13 -9.47 1.63
C TYR A 102 1.25 -10.51 1.62
N ALA A 103 1.10 -11.60 0.88
CA ALA A 103 2.17 -12.56 0.64
C ALA A 103 3.37 -11.93 -0.06
N ILE A 104 3.11 -11.19 -1.15
CA ILE A 104 4.16 -10.53 -1.93
C ILE A 104 4.81 -9.42 -1.08
N PHE A 105 4.02 -8.63 -0.37
CA PHE A 105 4.50 -7.61 0.56
C PHE A 105 5.38 -8.22 1.67
N GLY A 106 4.93 -9.32 2.27
CA GLY A 106 5.68 -10.00 3.32
C GLY A 106 7.02 -10.56 2.84
N ALA A 107 7.07 -11.12 1.64
CA ALA A 107 8.33 -11.53 1.03
C ALA A 107 9.26 -10.32 0.80
N ALA A 108 8.71 -9.19 0.31
CA ALA A 108 9.46 -7.95 0.10
C ALA A 108 10.09 -7.44 1.40
N ASP A 109 9.31 -7.41 2.48
CA ASP A 109 9.73 -6.93 3.81
C ASP A 109 10.82 -7.81 4.42
N MET A 110 10.73 -9.14 4.23
CA MET A 110 11.79 -10.06 4.65
C MET A 110 13.11 -9.79 3.92
N PHE A 111 13.10 -9.44 2.63
CA PHE A 111 14.34 -9.10 1.91
C PHE A 111 14.94 -7.77 2.36
N THR A 112 14.11 -6.73 2.52
CA THR A 112 14.56 -5.40 2.92
C THR A 112 15.10 -5.42 4.35
N LEU A 113 14.36 -5.98 5.32
CA LEU A 113 14.75 -5.99 6.72
C LEU A 113 16.02 -6.81 6.96
N VAL A 114 16.11 -8.02 6.40
CA VAL A 114 17.30 -8.86 6.57
C VAL A 114 18.51 -8.22 5.87
N GLY A 115 18.33 -7.67 4.65
CA GLY A 115 19.41 -6.99 3.94
C GLY A 115 19.91 -5.72 4.65
N LEU A 116 18.99 -4.95 5.25
CA LEU A 116 19.31 -3.74 6.01
C LEU A 116 20.10 -4.09 7.28
N LEU A 117 19.65 -5.10 8.01
CA LEU A 117 20.30 -5.57 9.23
C LEU A 117 21.71 -6.09 8.93
N GLU A 118 21.85 -6.97 7.94
CA GLU A 118 23.16 -7.51 7.53
C GLU A 118 24.13 -6.41 7.11
N PHE A 119 23.66 -5.39 6.36
CA PHE A 119 24.46 -4.26 5.93
C PHE A 119 24.99 -3.45 7.13
N PHE A 120 24.09 -3.02 8.03
CA PHE A 120 24.52 -2.21 9.18
C PHE A 120 25.37 -3.01 10.16
N TYR A 121 25.13 -4.31 10.31
CA TYR A 121 26.00 -5.17 11.13
C TYR A 121 27.39 -5.33 10.50
N ALA A 122 27.48 -5.51 9.18
CA ALA A 122 28.76 -5.67 8.48
C ALA A 122 29.62 -4.39 8.55
N GLU A 123 29.00 -3.21 8.49
CA GLU A 123 29.70 -1.93 8.54
C GLU A 123 29.99 -1.45 9.98
N SER A 124 29.30 -2.02 10.98
CA SER A 124 29.47 -1.61 12.38
C SER A 124 30.78 -2.13 13.00
N ALA A 125 31.46 -1.25 13.74
CA ALA A 125 32.60 -1.65 14.58
C ALA A 125 32.17 -2.68 15.64
N ALA A 126 33.10 -3.55 16.06
CA ALA A 126 32.82 -4.73 16.89
C ALA A 126 32.04 -4.47 18.19
N GLY A 127 32.13 -3.25 18.76
CA GLY A 127 31.41 -2.83 19.97
C GLY A 127 30.10 -2.05 19.75
N MET A 128 29.73 -1.71 18.51
CA MET A 128 28.60 -0.81 18.21
C MET A 128 27.41 -1.51 17.53
N LYS A 129 27.35 -2.85 17.62
CA LYS A 129 26.29 -3.64 16.98
C LYS A 129 24.88 -3.29 17.47
N SER A 130 24.73 -2.89 18.73
CA SER A 130 23.44 -2.43 19.27
C SER A 130 22.96 -1.13 18.62
N LEU A 131 23.90 -0.22 18.29
CA LEU A 131 23.59 1.03 17.59
C LEU A 131 23.10 0.77 16.16
N SER A 132 23.70 -0.22 15.47
CA SER A 132 23.25 -0.66 14.14
C SER A 132 21.78 -1.11 14.14
N THR A 133 21.38 -1.93 15.11
CA THR A 133 19.97 -2.34 15.26
C THR A 133 19.07 -1.15 15.60
N ALA A 134 19.50 -0.27 16.50
CA ALA A 134 18.75 0.94 16.84
C ALA A 134 18.50 1.85 15.61
N ILE A 135 19.53 2.06 14.78
CA ILE A 135 19.41 2.85 13.54
C ILE A 135 18.42 2.20 12.56
N SER A 136 18.42 0.87 12.47
CA SER A 136 17.47 0.13 11.61
C SER A 136 16.01 0.38 12.04
N TRP A 137 15.72 0.32 13.34
CA TRP A 137 14.38 0.63 13.88
C TRP A 137 14.02 2.11 13.75
N CYS A 138 14.98 3.00 13.95
CA CYS A 138 14.78 4.43 13.72
C CYS A 138 14.39 4.71 12.26
N SER A 139 15.05 4.07 11.29
CA SER A 139 14.71 4.20 9.87
C SER A 139 13.26 3.79 9.58
N ILE A 140 12.80 2.68 10.17
CA ILE A 140 11.41 2.22 10.06
C ILE A 140 10.44 3.23 10.71
N ALA A 141 10.77 3.75 11.89
CA ALA A 141 9.97 4.76 12.57
C ALA A 141 9.83 6.04 11.73
N PHE A 142 10.93 6.51 11.13
CA PHE A 142 10.89 7.63 10.17
C PHE A 142 9.98 7.33 8.98
N GLY A 143 9.99 6.10 8.45
CA GLY A 143 9.06 5.66 7.41
C GLY A 143 7.59 5.80 7.82
N TYR A 144 7.22 5.36 9.03
CA TYR A 144 5.85 5.50 9.53
C TYR A 144 5.45 6.96 9.78
N PHE A 145 6.35 7.79 10.31
CA PHE A 145 6.08 9.22 10.48
C PHE A 145 5.87 9.92 9.14
N LEU A 146 6.71 9.62 8.13
CA LEU A 146 6.55 10.11 6.77
C LEU A 146 5.22 9.66 6.16
N SER A 147 4.82 8.41 6.36
CA SER A 147 3.54 7.90 5.86
C SER A 147 2.35 8.63 6.49
N SER A 148 2.37 8.85 7.81
CA SER A 148 1.31 9.58 8.52
C SER A 148 1.25 11.05 8.08
N TRP A 149 2.41 11.68 7.92
CA TRP A 149 2.52 13.04 7.41
C TRP A 149 1.98 13.16 5.98
N TRP A 150 2.38 12.23 5.09
CA TRP A 150 1.92 12.15 3.72
C TRP A 150 0.40 11.96 3.63
N TRP A 151 -0.15 11.06 4.43
CA TRP A 151 -1.59 10.83 4.53
C TRP A 151 -2.34 12.10 4.95
N ARG A 152 -1.90 12.77 6.03
CA ARG A 152 -2.53 14.03 6.48
C ARG A 152 -2.42 15.14 5.46
N TRP A 153 -1.28 15.24 4.77
CA TRP A 153 -1.08 16.23 3.72
C TRP A 153 -1.99 15.95 2.52
N SER A 154 -2.12 14.69 2.11
CA SER A 154 -3.02 14.26 1.04
C SER A 154 -4.49 14.56 1.35
N ILE A 155 -4.95 14.33 2.58
CA ILE A 155 -6.32 14.69 3.00
C ILE A 155 -6.55 16.20 2.92
N LYS A 156 -5.67 17.01 3.52
CA LYS A 156 -5.81 18.47 3.48
C LYS A 156 -5.78 19.01 2.06
N SER A 157 -4.94 18.41 1.21
CA SER A 157 -4.87 18.75 -0.21
C SER A 157 -6.20 18.43 -0.90
N ALA A 158 -6.78 17.25 -0.68
CA ALA A 158 -8.08 16.87 -1.24
C ALA A 158 -9.23 17.78 -0.75
N GLU A 159 -9.25 18.14 0.53
CA GLU A 159 -10.23 19.10 1.07
C GLU A 159 -10.11 20.47 0.39
N ALA A 160 -8.87 20.96 0.19
CA ALA A 160 -8.63 22.21 -0.54
C ALA A 160 -9.11 22.11 -1.99
N TYR A 161 -8.86 20.98 -2.68
CA TYR A 161 -9.37 20.76 -4.04
C TYR A 161 -10.91 20.77 -4.09
N LEU A 162 -11.58 20.13 -3.13
CA LEU A 162 -13.05 20.12 -3.05
C LEU A 162 -13.63 21.51 -2.74
N LEU A 163 -13.00 22.28 -1.86
CA LEU A 163 -13.38 23.67 -1.60
C LEU A 163 -13.23 24.55 -2.84
N CYS A 164 -12.11 24.42 -3.56
CA CYS A 164 -11.90 25.13 -4.83
C CYS A 164 -12.92 24.71 -5.90
N ALA A 165 -13.22 23.41 -6.02
CA ALA A 165 -14.22 22.90 -6.96
C ALA A 165 -15.64 23.38 -6.62
N SER A 166 -16.00 23.38 -5.33
CA SER A 166 -17.29 23.89 -4.85
C SER A 166 -17.42 25.40 -5.06
N TRP A 167 -16.37 26.16 -4.78
CA TRP A 167 -16.33 27.60 -5.04
C TRP A 167 -16.43 27.91 -6.54
N TYR A 168 -15.73 27.15 -7.39
CA TYR A 168 -15.84 27.28 -8.85
C TYR A 168 -17.27 26.99 -9.34
N LYS A 169 -17.92 25.95 -8.81
CA LYS A 169 -19.32 25.62 -9.12
C LYS A 169 -20.28 26.72 -8.65
N TYR A 170 -20.06 27.27 -7.45
CA TYR A 170 -20.88 28.34 -6.88
C TYR A 170 -20.78 29.63 -7.71
N LYS A 171 -19.55 30.03 -8.06
CA LYS A 171 -19.29 31.21 -8.90
C LYS A 171 -19.92 31.08 -10.29
N LYS A 172 -19.92 29.87 -10.87
CA LYS A 172 -20.56 29.63 -12.17
C LYS A 172 -22.10 29.77 -12.10
N VAL A 173 -22.72 29.32 -11.01
CA VAL A 173 -24.17 29.48 -10.77
C VAL A 173 -24.54 30.95 -10.57
N GLU A 174 -23.75 31.72 -9.81
CA GLU A 174 -23.98 33.16 -9.66
C GLU A 174 -23.86 33.92 -10.98
N VAL A 175 -22.81 33.63 -11.78
CA VAL A 175 -22.63 34.25 -13.10
C VAL A 175 -23.78 33.92 -14.06
N PHE A 176 -24.28 32.68 -14.04
CA PHE A 176 -25.42 32.29 -14.88
C PHE A 176 -26.70 33.01 -14.45
N LYS A 177 -26.94 33.13 -13.14
CA LYS A 177 -28.10 33.85 -12.60
C LYS A 177 -28.03 35.36 -12.89
N GLN A 178 -26.82 35.94 -12.89
CA GLN A 178 -26.59 37.33 -13.28
C GLN A 178 -26.80 37.56 -14.79
N CYS A 179 -26.42 36.60 -15.65
CA CYS A 179 -26.69 36.65 -17.09
C CYS A 179 -28.19 36.58 -17.41
N ASP A 180 -28.94 35.71 -16.72
CA ASP A 180 -30.40 35.62 -16.86
C ASP A 180 -31.11 36.90 -16.39
N LEU A 181 -30.64 37.50 -15.28
CA LEU A 181 -31.23 38.73 -14.71
C LEU A 181 -30.96 39.98 -15.56
N ASN A 182 -29.86 40.02 -16.32
CA ASN A 182 -29.47 41.21 -17.09
C ASN A 182 -29.80 41.11 -18.59
N GLY A 183 -30.44 40.03 -19.04
CA GLY A 183 -31.10 39.93 -20.35
C GLY A 183 -30.21 40.18 -21.57
N LYS A 184 -28.88 40.11 -21.44
CA LYS A 184 -27.92 40.20 -22.55
C LYS A 184 -26.71 39.33 -22.27
N VAL A 185 -26.61 38.23 -23.01
CA VAL A 185 -25.37 37.45 -23.12
C VAL A 185 -24.86 37.67 -24.54
N GLU A 186 -23.86 38.54 -24.70
CA GLU A 186 -23.06 38.54 -25.93
C GLU A 186 -22.19 37.28 -25.91
N LEU A 187 -22.31 36.51 -27.00
CA LEU A 187 -21.41 35.42 -27.32
C LEU A 187 -20.03 36.00 -27.63
N VAL A 188 -19.10 35.92 -26.69
CA VAL A 188 -17.68 36.02 -27.03
C VAL A 188 -17.19 34.61 -27.33
N GLN A 189 -17.09 34.32 -28.63
CA GLN A 189 -16.37 33.17 -29.17
C GLN A 189 -14.87 33.27 -28.88
N ALA A 190 -14.28 32.09 -28.67
CA ALA A 190 -12.86 31.72 -28.64
C ALA A 190 -12.07 32.07 -27.37
#